data_AF-A0A8T7KSY0-F1
#
_entry.id   AF-A0A8T7KSY0-F1
#
_cell.length_a   1.000
_cell.length_b   1.000
_cell.length_c   1.000
_cell.angle_alpha   90.00
_cell.angle_beta   90.00
_cell.angle_gamma   90.00
#
_symmetry.space_group_name_H-M   'P 1'
#
loop_
_entity.id
_entity.type
_entity.pdbx_description
1 polymer ?
#
loop_
_entity_poly.entity_id
_entity_poly.type
_entity_poly.pdbx_seq_one_letter_code
_entity_poly.pdbx_strand_id
1 'polypeptide(L)'
;MNSDAWITRILYKKLISFYPKEFREQFAESMEQTFSDLCNEKRQAKKRLFSFVIWTFIETAMGIIRERLLLITEGDSMQTAFRTLGSSGVISFLFILPFMIMEIVNRRNFNEDFPFMLFFVLWLNLFAVSLILLPILRAGRTGNHGLANPTDTQGNTLLINPKPALMVSLTLVLLIVILFLLTTIGWEPLERLMNGPNPEVAYLPGQVISLLLISIPIAAGIIAGGPIVKTLRERGSLLAHPFHLVIVVLISFFLLSSVIGLLADQWPCFMGVQYCD
;
A
#
# COMPACT_ATOMS: atom_id res chain seq x y z
N MET A 1 -11.80 21.87 -33.63
CA MET A 1 -10.44 21.43 -33.24
C MET A 1 -10.58 20.40 -32.12
N ASN A 2 -10.04 19.20 -32.31
CA ASN A 2 -10.37 18.00 -31.52
C ASN A 2 -9.68 18.01 -30.14
N SER A 3 -10.45 17.87 -29.05
CA SER A 3 -9.97 17.86 -27.65
C SER A 3 -8.86 16.83 -27.38
N ASP A 4 -8.97 15.65 -28.00
CA ASP A 4 -8.07 14.51 -27.73
C ASP A 4 -6.62 14.74 -28.18
N ALA A 5 -6.41 15.46 -29.29
CA ALA A 5 -5.08 15.73 -29.82
C ALA A 5 -4.28 16.67 -28.91
N TRP A 6 -4.97 17.61 -28.25
CA TRP A 6 -4.37 18.55 -27.33
C TRP A 6 -3.96 17.88 -26.00
N ILE A 7 -4.84 17.03 -25.44
CA ILE A 7 -4.55 16.26 -24.22
C ILE A 7 -3.35 15.34 -24.44
N THR A 8 -3.30 14.63 -25.58
CA THR A 8 -2.20 13.69 -25.89
C THR A 8 -0.86 14.42 -25.97
N ARG A 9 -0.83 15.62 -26.57
CA ARG A 9 0.40 16.42 -26.70
C ARG A 9 0.89 16.96 -25.35
N ILE A 10 -0.03 17.28 -24.44
CA ILE A 10 0.31 17.71 -23.07
C ILE A 10 0.91 16.57 -22.27
N LEU A 11 0.28 15.38 -22.31
CA LEU A 11 0.80 14.20 -21.62
C LEU A 11 2.19 13.82 -22.14
N TYR A 12 2.38 13.87 -23.45
CA TYR A 12 3.66 13.58 -24.08
C TYR A 12 4.77 14.59 -23.71
N LYS A 13 4.48 15.89 -23.72
CA LYS A 13 5.43 16.90 -23.24
C LYS A 13 5.80 16.71 -21.77
N LYS A 14 4.84 16.30 -20.94
CA LYS A 14 5.09 16.00 -19.53
C LYS A 14 5.96 14.75 -19.36
N LEU A 15 5.77 13.74 -20.21
CA LEU A 15 6.59 12.53 -20.27
C LEU A 15 8.05 12.84 -20.61
N ILE A 16 8.31 13.62 -21.66
CA ILE A 16 9.66 14.04 -22.02
C ILE A 16 10.34 14.84 -20.90
N SER A 17 9.57 15.59 -20.10
CA SER A 17 10.14 16.37 -18.99
C SER A 17 10.78 15.52 -17.90
N PHE A 18 10.41 14.24 -17.79
CA PHE A 18 11.01 13.30 -16.85
C PHE A 18 12.35 12.71 -17.30
N TYR A 19 12.73 12.90 -18.56
CA TYR A 19 14.02 12.42 -19.07
C TYR A 19 15.17 13.36 -18.68
N PRO A 20 16.38 12.81 -18.42
CA PRO A 20 17.59 13.60 -18.22
C PRO A 20 17.82 14.58 -19.37
N LYS A 21 18.37 15.76 -19.04
CA LYS A 21 18.51 16.88 -19.99
C LYS A 21 19.25 16.47 -21.28
N GLU A 22 20.32 15.70 -21.15
CA GLU A 22 21.14 15.21 -22.27
C GLU A 22 20.35 14.29 -23.22
N PHE A 23 19.52 13.39 -22.67
CA PHE A 23 18.69 12.49 -23.47
C PHE A 23 17.54 13.25 -24.16
N ARG A 24 16.97 14.24 -23.46
CA ARG A 24 15.91 15.09 -24.00
C ARG A 24 16.39 15.90 -25.19
N GLU A 25 17.59 16.49 -25.13
CA GLU A 25 18.14 17.31 -26.21
C GLU A 25 18.44 16.49 -27.46
N GLN A 26 18.83 15.21 -27.31
CA GLN A 26 19.15 14.34 -28.45
C GLN A 26 17.93 13.67 -29.08
N PHE A 27 16.93 13.29 -28.27
CA PHE A 27 15.88 12.38 -28.74
C PHE A 27 14.46 12.96 -28.69
N ALA A 28 14.22 14.11 -28.06
CA ALA A 28 12.86 14.63 -27.89
C ALA A 28 12.13 14.88 -29.21
N GLU A 29 12.81 15.46 -30.20
CA GLU A 29 12.22 15.80 -31.50
C GLU A 29 11.92 14.53 -32.31
N SER A 30 12.88 13.60 -32.40
CA SER A 30 12.70 12.31 -33.09
C SER A 30 11.60 11.45 -32.44
N MET A 31 11.51 11.45 -31.10
CA MET A 31 10.45 10.75 -30.40
C MET A 31 9.09 11.45 -30.60
N GLU A 32 9.02 12.79 -30.64
CA GLU A 32 7.75 13.52 -30.91
C GLU A 32 7.19 13.15 -32.29
N GLN A 33 8.08 13.06 -33.28
CA GLN A 33 7.72 12.66 -34.63
C GLN A 33 7.26 11.19 -34.68
N THR A 34 8.03 10.27 -34.09
CA THR A 34 7.67 8.84 -34.04
C THR A 34 6.34 8.61 -33.32
N PHE A 35 6.09 9.35 -32.24
CA PHE A 35 4.84 9.27 -31.49
C PHE A 35 3.65 9.84 -32.28
N SER A 36 3.86 10.95 -33.00
CA SER A 36 2.85 11.51 -33.90
C SER A 36 2.49 10.54 -35.03
N ASP A 37 3.49 9.89 -35.63
CA ASP A 37 3.29 8.92 -36.72
C ASP A 37 2.53 7.68 -36.22
N LEU A 38 2.91 7.13 -35.07
CA LEU A 38 2.20 6.02 -34.42
C LEU A 38 0.75 6.38 -34.05
N CYS A 39 0.49 7.61 -33.60
CA CYS A 39 -0.87 8.08 -33.30
C CYS A 39 -1.72 8.17 -34.57
N ASN A 40 -1.15 8.67 -35.67
CA ASN A 40 -1.85 8.80 -36.95
C ASN A 40 -2.16 7.42 -37.57
N GLU A 41 -1.19 6.51 -37.56
CA GLU A 41 -1.34 5.14 -38.08
C GLU A 41 -2.44 4.37 -37.32
N LYS A 42 -2.42 4.44 -35.99
CA LYS A 42 -3.38 3.69 -35.17
C LYS A 42 -4.75 4.35 -35.06
N ARG A 43 -4.87 5.66 -35.34
CA ARG A 43 -6.15 6.37 -35.51
C ARG A 43 -6.90 5.85 -36.74
N GLN A 44 -6.18 5.48 -37.81
CA GLN A 44 -6.76 4.80 -38.96
C GLN A 44 -7.18 3.35 -38.64
N ALA A 45 -6.51 2.69 -37.69
CA ALA A 45 -6.76 1.28 -37.34
C ALA A 45 -7.93 1.02 -36.36
N LYS A 46 -8.64 2.06 -35.87
CA LYS A 46 -9.85 1.96 -34.99
C LYS A 46 -9.72 1.01 -33.77
N LYS A 47 -8.50 0.77 -33.27
CA LYS A 47 -8.22 -0.07 -32.08
C LYS A 47 -7.60 0.77 -30.95
N ARG A 48 -7.87 0.37 -29.70
CA ARG A 48 -7.53 1.00 -28.39
C ARG A 48 -6.08 1.51 -28.26
N LEU A 49 -5.78 2.61 -28.95
CA LEU A 49 -4.54 3.39 -28.86
C LEU A 49 -4.17 3.73 -27.42
N PHE A 50 -5.17 4.18 -26.67
CA PHE A 50 -5.00 4.65 -25.30
C PHE A 50 -4.53 3.54 -24.35
N SER A 51 -5.03 2.31 -24.51
CA SER A 51 -4.65 1.18 -23.67
C SER A 51 -3.21 0.74 -23.92
N PHE A 52 -2.75 0.79 -25.17
CA PHE A 52 -1.36 0.48 -25.51
C PHE A 52 -0.42 1.58 -25.02
N VAL A 53 -0.76 2.86 -25.23
CA VAL A 53 0.07 3.99 -24.77
C VAL A 53 0.19 3.99 -23.24
N ILE A 54 -0.90 3.75 -22.50
CA ILE A 54 -0.85 3.62 -21.03
C ILE A 54 -0.03 2.40 -20.61
N TRP A 55 -0.20 1.26 -21.29
CA TRP A 55 0.55 0.05 -20.96
C TRP A 55 2.06 0.24 -21.16
N THR A 56 2.47 0.75 -22.32
CA THR A 56 3.88 1.06 -22.61
C THR A 56 4.42 2.09 -21.65
N PHE A 57 3.61 3.07 -21.24
CA PHE A 57 3.98 4.07 -20.23
C PHE A 57 4.25 3.43 -18.85
N ILE A 58 3.38 2.53 -18.40
CA ILE A 58 3.54 1.80 -17.13
C ILE A 58 4.79 0.92 -17.17
N GLU A 59 5.00 0.20 -18.26
CA GLU A 59 6.14 -0.71 -18.43
C GLU A 59 7.47 0.06 -18.44
N THR A 60 7.52 1.18 -19.15
CA THR A 60 8.70 2.04 -19.22
C THR A 60 8.96 2.74 -17.88
N ALA A 61 7.93 3.23 -17.21
CA ALA A 61 8.05 3.85 -15.89
C ALA A 61 8.52 2.84 -14.83
N MET A 62 8.00 1.60 -14.84
CA MET A 62 8.48 0.53 -13.96
C MET A 62 9.94 0.17 -14.24
N GLY A 63 10.35 0.10 -15.51
CA GLY A 63 11.75 -0.15 -15.89
C GLY A 63 12.70 0.91 -15.33
N ILE A 64 12.37 2.19 -15.53
CA ILE A 64 13.19 3.31 -15.06
C ILE A 64 13.22 3.40 -13.53
N ILE A 65 12.08 3.19 -12.86
CA ILE A 65 12.04 3.13 -11.39
C ILE A 65 12.92 1.96 -10.92
N ARG A 66 12.78 0.77 -11.50
CA ARG A 66 13.57 -0.39 -11.12
C ARG A 66 15.07 -0.14 -11.29
N GLU A 67 15.50 0.47 -12.40
CA GLU A 67 16.91 0.78 -12.65
C GLU A 67 17.46 1.88 -11.75
N ARG A 68 16.74 3.00 -11.57
CA ARG A 68 17.19 4.07 -10.67
C ARG A 68 17.23 3.63 -9.22
N LEU A 69 16.33 2.74 -8.83
CA LEU A 69 16.19 2.31 -7.45
C LEU A 69 17.17 1.17 -7.11
N LEU A 70 17.58 0.38 -8.12
CA LEU A 70 18.75 -0.50 -8.08
C LEU A 70 20.08 0.26 -8.00
N LEU A 71 20.20 1.43 -8.64
CA LEU A 71 21.42 2.25 -8.64
C LEU A 71 21.62 3.07 -7.35
N ILE A 72 20.54 3.41 -6.63
CA ILE A 72 20.59 4.27 -5.43
C ILE A 72 20.77 3.47 -4.13
N THR A 73 20.54 2.16 -4.13
CA THR A 73 20.35 1.42 -2.88
C THR A 73 20.97 0.02 -2.92
N GLU A 74 21.86 -0.25 -1.98
CA GLU A 74 22.54 -1.52 -1.71
C GLU A 74 21.59 -2.73 -1.90
N GLY A 75 21.84 -3.51 -2.97
CA GLY A 75 20.84 -4.31 -3.69
C GLY A 75 20.15 -5.47 -2.96
N ASP A 76 20.60 -5.87 -1.77
CA ASP A 76 20.01 -7.00 -1.03
C ASP A 76 18.81 -6.60 -0.16
N SER A 77 18.86 -5.39 0.42
CA SER A 77 17.81 -4.86 1.30
C SER A 77 16.49 -4.56 0.56
N MET A 78 16.64 -4.11 -0.69
CA MET A 78 15.58 -3.54 -1.51
C MET A 78 14.74 -4.64 -2.20
N GLN A 79 15.40 -5.70 -2.68
CA GLN A 79 14.73 -6.90 -3.18
C GLN A 79 13.92 -7.58 -2.06
N THR A 80 14.43 -7.61 -0.84
CA THR A 80 13.74 -8.15 0.33
C THR A 80 12.51 -7.31 0.68
N ALA A 81 12.61 -5.98 0.64
CA ALA A 81 11.49 -5.06 0.86
C ALA A 81 10.41 -5.24 -0.21
N PHE A 82 10.77 -5.27 -1.49
CA PHE A 82 9.81 -5.50 -2.59
C PHE A 82 9.15 -6.87 -2.51
N ARG A 83 9.91 -7.92 -2.19
CA ARG A 83 9.35 -9.26 -2.00
C ARG A 83 8.35 -9.27 -0.86
N THR A 84 8.63 -8.55 0.23
CA THR A 84 7.72 -8.42 1.37
C THR A 84 6.47 -7.62 1.01
N LEU A 85 6.60 -6.49 0.34
CA LEU A 85 5.49 -5.68 -0.16
C LEU A 85 4.60 -6.50 -1.12
N GLY A 86 5.21 -7.10 -2.15
CA GLY A 86 4.49 -7.90 -3.15
C GLY A 86 3.78 -9.10 -2.52
N SER A 87 4.47 -9.88 -1.68
CA SER A 87 3.83 -11.03 -1.03
C SER A 87 2.73 -10.63 -0.05
N SER A 88 2.89 -9.54 0.70
CA SER A 88 1.83 -9.03 1.58
C SER A 88 0.61 -8.59 0.78
N GLY A 89 0.80 -7.91 -0.35
CA GLY A 89 -0.28 -7.49 -1.24
C GLY A 89 -1.04 -8.66 -1.83
N VAL A 90 -0.32 -9.67 -2.31
CA VAL A 90 -0.91 -10.90 -2.88
C VAL A 90 -1.66 -11.70 -1.83
N ILE A 91 -1.06 -11.92 -0.65
CA ILE A 91 -1.72 -12.65 0.45
C ILE A 91 -3.04 -11.97 0.82
N SER A 92 -3.00 -10.65 1.01
CA SER A 92 -4.17 -9.86 1.40
C SER A 92 -5.26 -9.90 0.34
N PHE A 93 -4.88 -9.79 -0.93
CA PHE A 93 -5.81 -9.92 -2.05
C PHE A 93 -6.46 -11.30 -2.11
N LEU A 94 -5.68 -12.38 -1.90
CA LEU A 94 -6.20 -13.74 -1.89
C LEU A 94 -7.23 -13.97 -0.78
N PHE A 95 -7.04 -13.36 0.40
CA PHE A 95 -8.00 -13.46 1.51
C PHE A 95 -9.34 -12.78 1.22
N ILE A 96 -9.34 -11.65 0.51
CA ILE A 96 -10.58 -10.92 0.18
C ILE A 96 -11.28 -11.44 -1.08
N LEU A 97 -10.58 -12.23 -1.91
CA LEU A 97 -11.08 -12.70 -3.20
C LEU A 97 -12.40 -13.49 -3.11
N PRO A 98 -12.59 -14.42 -2.16
CA PRO A 98 -13.87 -15.11 -2.00
C PRO A 98 -15.03 -14.15 -1.75
N PHE A 99 -14.83 -13.14 -0.91
CA PHE A 99 -15.84 -12.12 -0.59
C PHE A 99 -16.17 -11.25 -1.80
N MET A 100 -15.16 -10.85 -2.57
CA MET A 100 -15.39 -10.13 -3.84
C MET A 100 -16.23 -10.95 -4.82
N ILE A 101 -15.96 -12.26 -4.93
CA ILE A 101 -16.72 -13.14 -5.82
C ILE A 101 -18.17 -13.25 -5.35
N MET A 102 -18.40 -13.48 -4.06
CA MET A 102 -19.76 -13.54 -3.51
C MET A 102 -20.53 -12.25 -3.77
N GLU A 103 -19.91 -11.10 -3.53
CA GLU A 103 -20.53 -9.80 -3.76
C GLU A 103 -20.89 -9.58 -5.23
N ILE A 104 -19.97 -9.90 -6.15
CA ILE A 104 -20.21 -9.79 -7.59
C ILE A 104 -21.37 -10.70 -8.03
N VAL A 105 -21.44 -11.92 -7.50
CA VAL A 105 -22.50 -12.89 -7.84
C VAL A 105 -23.85 -12.41 -7.33
N ASN A 106 -23.92 -11.93 -6.09
CA ASN A 106 -25.18 -11.48 -5.50
C ASN A 106 -25.69 -10.17 -6.12
N ARG A 107 -24.82 -9.17 -6.30
CA ARG A 107 -25.23 -7.87 -6.86
C ARG A 107 -25.67 -7.95 -8.32
N ARG A 108 -25.16 -8.92 -9.10
CA ARG A 108 -25.67 -9.18 -10.46
C ARG A 108 -27.17 -9.44 -10.50
N ASN A 109 -27.75 -10.01 -9.44
CA ASN A 109 -29.19 -10.25 -9.37
C ASN A 109 -29.99 -8.98 -9.05
N PHE A 110 -29.37 -7.97 -8.42
CA PHE A 110 -30.05 -6.77 -7.91
C PHE A 110 -29.71 -5.47 -8.67
N ASN A 111 -28.76 -5.53 -9.61
CA ASN A 111 -28.32 -4.39 -10.43
C ASN A 111 -27.80 -3.20 -9.59
N GLU A 112 -27.08 -3.51 -8.50
CA GLU A 112 -26.45 -2.54 -7.62
C GLU A 112 -24.97 -2.34 -7.96
N ASP A 113 -24.42 -1.17 -7.63
CA ASP A 113 -23.01 -0.84 -7.85
C ASP A 113 -22.09 -1.64 -6.92
N PHE A 114 -20.87 -1.93 -7.38
CA PHE A 114 -19.89 -2.68 -6.57
C PHE A 114 -19.23 -1.77 -5.52
N PRO A 115 -19.14 -2.19 -4.24
CA PRO A 115 -18.62 -1.36 -3.16
C PRO A 115 -17.08 -1.33 -3.15
N PHE A 116 -16.48 -0.64 -4.12
CA PHE A 116 -15.02 -0.57 -4.28
C PHE A 116 -14.27 -0.09 -3.04
N MET A 117 -14.84 0.89 -2.32
CA MET A 117 -14.20 1.46 -1.12
C MET A 117 -14.12 0.45 0.03
N LEU A 118 -15.16 -0.36 0.22
CA LEU A 118 -15.18 -1.42 1.24
C LEU A 118 -14.03 -2.41 1.00
N PHE A 119 -13.92 -2.94 -0.22
CA PHE A 119 -12.87 -3.89 -0.57
C PHE A 119 -11.47 -3.27 -0.55
N PHE A 120 -11.35 -1.99 -0.90
CA PHE A 120 -10.09 -1.26 -0.78
C PHE A 120 -9.64 -1.15 0.68
N VAL A 121 -10.54 -0.79 1.60
CA VAL A 121 -10.24 -0.70 3.04
C VAL A 121 -9.93 -2.07 3.64
N LEU A 122 -10.71 -3.11 3.30
CA LEU A 122 -10.45 -4.50 3.71
C LEU A 122 -9.06 -4.96 3.24
N TRP A 123 -8.76 -4.73 1.96
CA TRP A 123 -7.45 -5.05 1.39
C TRP A 123 -6.32 -4.32 2.12
N LEU A 124 -6.47 -3.01 2.36
CA LEU A 124 -5.45 -2.18 2.98
C LEU A 124 -5.15 -2.61 4.43
N ASN A 125 -6.18 -2.96 5.21
CA ASN A 125 -5.99 -3.45 6.58
C ASN A 125 -5.29 -4.80 6.62
N LEU A 126 -5.71 -5.76 5.78
CA LEU A 126 -5.05 -7.07 5.67
C LEU A 126 -3.61 -6.94 5.15
N PHE A 127 -3.40 -6.00 4.23
CA PHE A 127 -2.08 -5.66 3.71
C PHE A 127 -1.18 -5.13 4.80
N ALA A 128 -1.66 -4.20 5.62
CA ALA A 128 -0.94 -3.68 6.77
C ALA A 128 -0.57 -4.77 7.78
N VAL A 129 -1.53 -5.63 8.17
CA VAL A 129 -1.27 -6.76 9.07
C VAL A 129 -0.19 -7.69 8.49
N SER A 130 -0.30 -8.03 7.21
CA SER A 130 0.68 -8.86 6.51
C SER A 130 2.05 -8.20 6.47
N LEU A 131 2.14 -6.90 6.19
CA LEU A 131 3.40 -6.16 6.17
C LEU A 131 4.11 -6.14 7.52
N ILE A 132 3.35 -6.04 8.61
CA ILE A 132 3.91 -5.99 9.96
C ILE A 132 4.37 -7.38 10.40
N LEU A 133 3.55 -8.41 10.19
CA LEU A 133 3.80 -9.76 10.73
C LEU A 133 4.72 -10.62 9.87
N LEU A 134 4.66 -10.48 8.54
CA LEU A 134 5.39 -11.36 7.62
C LEU A 134 6.92 -11.30 7.79
N PRO A 135 7.57 -10.13 8.00
CA PRO A 135 8.99 -10.07 8.31
C PRO A 135 9.36 -10.80 9.60
N ILE A 136 8.53 -10.70 10.64
CA ILE A 136 8.74 -11.35 11.94
C ILE A 136 8.64 -12.87 11.78
N LEU A 137 7.59 -13.35 11.10
CA LEU A 137 7.39 -14.76 10.80
C LEU A 137 8.54 -15.36 9.98
N ARG A 138 9.02 -14.62 8.97
CA ARG A 138 10.18 -15.04 8.15
C ARG A 138 11.46 -15.11 8.97
N ALA A 139 11.73 -14.09 9.80
CA ALA A 139 12.93 -14.04 10.64
C ALA A 139 12.97 -15.21 11.64
N GLY A 140 11.83 -15.52 12.29
CA GLY A 140 11.70 -16.68 13.17
C GLY A 140 11.94 -18.01 12.45
N ARG A 141 11.47 -18.14 11.20
CA ARG A 141 11.66 -19.37 10.40
C ARG A 141 13.12 -19.57 9.99
N THR A 142 13.82 -18.52 9.57
CA THR A 142 15.24 -18.62 9.17
C THR A 142 16.16 -18.95 10.33
N GLY A 143 15.85 -18.50 11.56
CA GLY A 143 16.64 -18.85 12.75
C GLY A 143 16.64 -20.34 13.09
N ASN A 144 15.55 -21.06 12.77
CA ASN A 144 15.41 -22.49 13.09
C ASN A 144 16.05 -23.45 12.07
N HIS A 145 16.38 -23.00 10.85
CA HIS A 145 16.87 -23.90 9.79
C HIS A 145 18.40 -24.07 9.73
N GLY A 146 19.18 -23.39 10.57
CA GLY A 146 20.65 -23.45 10.57
C GLY A 146 21.24 -24.32 11.68
N LEU A 147 21.23 -25.65 11.51
CA LEU A 147 21.98 -26.59 12.37
C LEU A 147 23.45 -26.80 11.92
N ALA A 148 23.96 -26.00 10.97
CA ALA A 148 25.33 -26.11 10.50
C ALA A 148 25.99 -24.72 10.38
N ASN A 149 27.09 -24.57 11.12
CA ASN A 149 28.10 -23.49 11.13
C ASN A 149 27.74 -22.14 11.77
N PRO A 150 28.41 -21.79 12.90
CA PRO A 150 28.57 -20.41 13.31
C PRO A 150 29.83 -19.84 12.63
N THR A 151 29.67 -18.77 11.87
CA THR A 151 30.78 -17.86 11.59
C THR A 151 30.37 -16.49 12.07
N ASP A 152 31.12 -16.01 13.07
CA ASP A 152 31.07 -14.65 13.59
C ASP A 152 31.21 -13.64 12.45
N THR A 153 30.36 -12.61 12.44
CA THR A 153 30.78 -11.33 11.86
C THR A 153 30.09 -10.17 12.56
N GLN A 154 30.84 -9.62 13.50
CA GLN A 154 30.77 -8.28 14.04
C GLN A 154 30.81 -7.24 12.90
N GLY A 155 29.79 -6.36 12.82
CA GLY A 155 29.72 -5.33 11.78
C GLY A 155 28.64 -4.28 12.05
N ASN A 156 29.07 -3.18 12.68
CA ASN A 156 28.49 -1.83 12.64
C ASN A 156 27.17 -1.58 13.39
N THR A 157 27.35 -1.33 14.68
CA THR A 157 26.47 -0.59 15.59
C THR A 157 26.31 0.86 15.12
N LEU A 158 25.48 1.09 14.10
CA LEU A 158 24.98 2.44 13.83
C LEU A 158 23.87 2.72 14.85
N LEU A 159 24.22 3.55 15.84
CA LEU A 159 23.38 3.98 16.95
C LEU A 159 21.98 4.40 16.48
N ILE A 160 20.99 3.54 16.67
CA ILE A 160 19.62 3.98 16.94
C ILE A 160 19.40 3.68 18.41
N ASN A 161 19.52 4.72 19.22
CA ASN A 161 19.23 4.67 20.65
C ASN A 161 17.82 4.06 20.82
N PRO A 162 17.60 3.02 21.65
CA PRO A 162 16.31 2.32 21.71
C PRO A 162 15.17 3.20 22.27
N LYS A 163 15.52 4.24 23.05
CA LYS A 163 14.58 5.15 23.70
C LYS A 163 13.72 5.98 22.70
N PRO A 164 14.28 6.66 21.68
CA PRO A 164 13.47 7.39 20.70
C PRO A 164 12.55 6.49 19.88
N ALA A 165 12.97 5.28 19.48
CA ALA A 165 12.09 4.38 18.72
C ALA A 165 10.88 3.93 19.53
N LEU A 166 11.07 3.62 20.81
CA LEU A 166 9.99 3.28 21.74
C LEU A 166 9.09 4.49 22.04
N MET A 167 9.66 5.68 22.26
CA MET A 167 8.89 6.92 22.47
C MET A 167 8.03 7.28 21.27
N VAL A 168 8.58 7.20 20.06
CA VAL A 168 7.84 7.45 18.81
C VAL A 168 6.71 6.42 18.66
N SER A 169 7.02 5.14 18.84
CA SER A 169 6.03 4.07 18.69
C SER A 169 4.90 4.16 19.73
N LEU A 170 5.22 4.45 21.00
CA LEU A 170 4.24 4.68 22.06
C LEU A 170 3.37 5.91 21.77
N THR A 171 3.97 6.99 21.26
CA THR A 171 3.23 8.21 20.88
C THR A 171 2.24 7.91 19.76
N LEU A 172 2.66 7.14 18.75
CA LEU A 172 1.78 6.74 17.64
C LEU A 172 0.65 5.83 18.11
N VAL A 173 0.92 4.87 19.00
CA VAL A 173 -0.12 4.01 19.60
C VAL A 173 -1.11 4.82 20.42
N LEU A 174 -0.63 5.74 21.25
CA LEU A 174 -1.48 6.61 22.05
C LEU A 174 -2.39 7.46 21.15
N LEU A 175 -1.85 7.99 20.04
CA LEU A 175 -2.63 8.72 19.05
C LEU A 175 -3.75 7.85 18.45
N ILE A 176 -3.47 6.58 18.13
CA ILE A 176 -4.48 5.64 17.61
C ILE A 176 -5.57 5.36 18.63
N VAL A 177 -5.21 5.12 19.90
CA VAL A 177 -6.17 4.87 20.98
C VAL A 177 -7.06 6.10 21.20
N ILE A 178 -6.47 7.30 21.18
CA ILE A 178 -7.22 8.55 21.30
C ILE A 178 -8.19 8.72 20.13
N LEU A 179 -7.75 8.48 18.89
CA LEU A 179 -8.61 8.57 17.71
C LEU A 179 -9.76 7.57 17.77
N PHE A 180 -9.50 6.32 18.18
CA PHE A 180 -10.52 5.30 18.34
C PHE A 180 -11.55 5.66 19.43
N LEU A 181 -11.10 6.22 20.55
CA LEU A 181 -11.99 6.70 21.61
C LEU A 181 -12.85 7.87 21.13
N LEU A 182 -12.26 8.81 20.38
CA LEU A 182 -12.97 9.96 19.81
C LEU A 182 -14.05 9.54 18.80
N THR A 183 -13.79 8.53 17.97
CA THR A 183 -14.83 7.97 17.09
C THR A 183 -15.91 7.23 17.86
N THR A 184 -15.54 6.48 18.90
CA THR A 184 -16.52 5.73 19.72
C THR A 184 -17.46 6.66 20.48
N ILE A 185 -16.99 7.85 20.86
CA ILE A 185 -17.79 8.83 21.60
C ILE A 185 -18.69 9.68 20.69
N GLY A 186 -18.65 9.47 19.36
CA GLY A 186 -19.45 10.23 18.39
C GLY A 186 -19.01 11.69 18.31
N TRP A 187 -17.71 11.95 18.28
CA TRP A 187 -17.21 13.33 18.28
C TRP A 187 -17.49 14.03 16.95
N GLU A 188 -18.61 14.76 16.90
CA GLU A 188 -19.11 15.55 15.76
C GLU A 188 -18.05 16.33 14.95
N PRO A 189 -17.07 17.04 15.56
CA PRO A 189 -16.05 17.77 14.80
C PRO A 189 -15.15 16.84 13.98
N LEU A 190 -14.88 15.63 14.46
CA LEU A 190 -14.05 14.65 13.77
C LEU A 190 -14.82 14.05 12.59
N GLU A 191 -16.10 13.72 12.78
CA GLU A 191 -16.95 13.26 11.68
C GLU A 191 -17.06 14.32 10.58
N ARG A 192 -17.26 15.58 10.95
CA ARG A 192 -17.33 16.69 10.00
C ARG A 192 -16.01 16.96 9.29
N LEU A 193 -14.87 16.72 9.94
CA LEU A 193 -13.54 16.82 9.33
C LEU A 193 -13.31 15.73 8.28
N MET A 194 -13.78 14.51 8.58
CA MET A 194 -13.55 13.30 7.77
C MET A 194 -14.53 13.19 6.60
N ASN A 195 -15.80 13.54 6.83
CA ASN A 195 -16.88 13.40 5.85
C ASN A 195 -17.25 14.72 5.18
N GLY A 196 -16.71 15.84 5.67
CA GLY A 196 -17.06 17.17 5.21
C GLY A 196 -18.39 17.67 5.77
N PRO A 197 -18.81 18.90 5.40
CA PRO A 197 -20.06 19.49 5.88
C PRO A 197 -21.33 18.90 5.23
N ASN A 198 -21.18 18.16 4.13
CA ASN A 198 -22.28 17.50 3.43
C ASN A 198 -21.89 16.04 3.12
N PRO A 199 -22.56 15.04 3.71
CA PRO A 199 -22.21 13.62 3.56
C PRO A 199 -22.51 13.06 2.16
N GLU A 200 -23.33 13.74 1.35
CA GLU A 200 -23.72 13.26 0.01
C GLU A 200 -22.67 13.57 -1.07
N VAL A 201 -21.65 14.38 -0.75
CA VAL A 201 -20.64 14.81 -1.70
C VAL A 201 -19.27 14.28 -1.29
N ALA A 202 -18.56 13.67 -2.24
CA ALA A 202 -17.21 13.19 -2.02
C ALA A 202 -16.29 14.34 -1.55
N TYR A 203 -15.83 14.26 -0.29
CA TYR A 203 -14.98 15.27 0.32
C TYR A 203 -13.50 14.83 0.27
N LEU A 204 -12.80 15.26 -0.78
CA LEU A 204 -11.40 14.90 -1.04
C LEU A 204 -10.45 15.17 0.15
N PRO A 205 -10.52 16.31 0.86
CA PRO A 205 -9.65 16.56 2.00
C PRO A 205 -9.83 15.53 3.11
N GLY A 206 -11.08 15.16 3.40
CA GLY A 206 -11.43 14.13 4.37
C GLY A 206 -10.84 12.78 3.99
N GLN A 207 -10.94 12.38 2.71
CA GLN A 207 -10.33 11.14 2.22
C GLN A 207 -8.80 11.12 2.39
N VAL A 208 -8.12 12.24 2.10
CA VAL A 208 -6.67 12.36 2.31
C VAL A 208 -6.32 12.27 3.79
N ILE A 209 -7.08 12.93 4.66
CA ILE A 209 -6.87 12.86 6.12
C ILE A 209 -7.06 11.42 6.61
N SER A 210 -8.13 10.74 6.18
CA SER A 210 -8.38 9.33 6.51
C SER A 210 -7.21 8.42 6.10
N LEU A 211 -6.69 8.58 4.88
CA LEU A 211 -5.54 7.80 4.41
C LEU A 211 -4.28 8.07 5.23
N LEU A 212 -4.02 9.35 5.57
CA LEU A 212 -2.91 9.72 6.43
C LEU A 212 -3.04 9.11 7.82
N LEU A 213 -4.23 9.17 8.41
CA LEU A 213 -4.51 8.60 9.73
C LEU A 213 -4.35 7.08 9.73
N ILE A 214 -4.79 6.38 8.68
CA ILE A 214 -4.60 4.93 8.52
C ILE A 214 -3.11 4.59 8.33
N SER A 215 -2.31 5.45 7.70
CA SER A 215 -0.87 5.19 7.50
C SER A 215 -0.05 5.21 8.79
N ILE A 216 -0.52 5.93 9.82
CA ILE A 216 0.16 6.08 11.12
C ILE A 216 0.36 4.73 11.85
N PRO A 217 -0.68 3.91 12.11
CA PRO A 217 -0.52 2.58 12.71
C PRO A 217 0.38 1.67 11.90
N ILE A 218 0.32 1.76 10.57
CA ILE A 218 1.14 0.94 9.68
C ILE A 218 2.62 1.27 9.88
N ALA A 219 2.95 2.56 9.83
CA ALA A 219 4.31 3.03 10.07
C ALA A 219 4.80 2.67 11.48
N ALA A 220 3.96 2.85 12.50
CA ALA A 220 4.27 2.49 13.89
C ALA A 220 4.56 0.99 14.04
N GLY A 221 3.75 0.13 13.40
CA GLY A 221 3.93 -1.32 13.41
C GLY A 221 5.21 -1.75 12.71
N ILE A 222 5.54 -1.16 11.56
CA ILE A 222 6.79 -1.45 10.83
C ILE A 222 8.01 -1.02 11.67
N ILE A 223 7.98 0.17 12.26
CA ILE A 223 9.06 0.69 13.12
C ILE A 223 9.23 -0.19 14.36
N ALA A 224 8.12 -0.58 15.01
CA ALA A 224 8.15 -1.46 16.18
C ALA A 224 8.61 -2.88 15.84
N GLY A 225 8.27 -3.39 14.65
CA GLY A 225 8.70 -4.71 14.19
C GLY A 225 10.20 -4.81 13.90
N GLY A 226 10.85 -3.69 13.54
CA GLY A 226 12.27 -3.65 13.16
C GLY A 226 13.22 -4.30 14.18
N PRO A 227 13.23 -3.87 15.45
CA PRO A 227 14.06 -4.48 16.50
C PRO A 227 13.79 -5.97 16.69
N ILE A 228 12.53 -6.40 16.64
CA ILE A 228 12.12 -7.82 16.78
C ILE A 228 12.71 -8.64 15.64
N VAL A 229 12.54 -8.18 14.39
CA VAL A 229 13.06 -8.84 13.19
C VAL A 229 14.58 -8.97 13.25
N LYS A 230 15.28 -7.90 13.67
CA LYS A 230 16.73 -7.90 13.82
C LYS A 230 17.18 -8.95 14.83
N THR A 231 16.60 -8.94 16.03
CA THR A 231 16.96 -9.89 17.08
C THR A 231 16.61 -11.33 16.70
N LEU A 232 15.47 -11.59 16.05
CA LEU A 232 15.13 -12.92 15.56
C LEU A 232 16.10 -13.41 14.46
N ARG A 233 16.56 -12.52 13.58
CA ARG A 233 17.57 -12.86 12.56
C ARG A 233 18.92 -13.22 13.20
N GLU A 234 19.24 -12.58 14.32
CA GLU A 234 20.41 -12.87 15.17
C GLU A 234 20.17 -14.07 16.13
N ARG A 235 19.10 -14.86 15.92
CA ARG A 235 18.68 -16.01 16.76
C ARG A 235 18.32 -15.68 18.21
N GLY A 236 18.06 -14.42 18.52
CA GLY A 236 17.50 -14.03 19.81
C GLY A 236 16.04 -14.44 19.98
N SER A 237 15.50 -14.20 21.17
CA SER A 237 14.10 -14.48 21.49
C SER A 237 13.16 -13.36 21.04
N LEU A 238 11.94 -13.73 20.64
CA LEU A 238 10.85 -12.79 20.37
C LEU A 238 10.51 -11.90 21.59
N LEU A 239 10.79 -12.38 22.81
CA LEU A 239 10.57 -11.65 24.06
C LEU A 239 11.71 -10.70 24.44
N ALA A 240 12.77 -10.58 23.63
CA ALA A 240 13.85 -9.64 23.90
C ALA A 240 13.39 -8.16 23.88
N HIS A 241 12.31 -7.87 23.16
CA HIS A 241 11.73 -6.53 23.03
C HIS A 241 10.25 -6.51 23.41
N PRO A 242 9.89 -6.70 24.69
CA PRO A 242 8.51 -6.93 25.11
C PRO A 242 7.59 -5.74 24.76
N PHE A 243 8.08 -4.50 24.90
CA PHE A 243 7.30 -3.31 24.55
C PHE A 243 7.01 -3.20 23.05
N HIS A 244 8.02 -3.43 22.20
CA HIS A 244 7.84 -3.44 20.75
C HIS A 244 6.87 -4.54 20.31
N LEU A 245 6.96 -5.71 20.94
CA LEU A 245 6.05 -6.82 20.69
C LEU A 245 4.60 -6.45 21.06
N VAL A 246 4.38 -5.87 22.24
CA VAL A 246 3.05 -5.40 22.66
C VAL A 246 2.49 -4.41 21.64
N ILE A 247 3.29 -3.46 21.15
CA ILE A 247 2.84 -2.49 20.15
C ILE A 247 2.45 -3.18 18.83
N VAL A 248 3.28 -4.08 18.31
CA VAL A 248 2.98 -4.85 17.09
C VAL A 248 1.70 -5.66 17.25
N VAL A 249 1.52 -6.34 18.40
CA VAL A 249 0.33 -7.13 18.71
C VAL A 249 -0.91 -6.26 18.78
N LEU A 250 -0.86 -5.13 19.50
CA LEU A 250 -1.98 -4.20 19.62
C LEU A 250 -2.39 -3.63 18.26
N ILE A 251 -1.44 -3.13 17.47
CA ILE A 251 -1.73 -2.58 16.13
C ILE A 251 -2.34 -3.66 15.23
N SER A 252 -1.74 -4.86 15.21
CA SER A 252 -2.26 -5.96 14.40
C SER A 252 -3.67 -6.39 14.85
N PHE A 253 -3.92 -6.38 16.16
CA PHE A 253 -5.23 -6.67 16.73
C PHE A 253 -6.29 -5.65 16.31
N PHE A 254 -6.00 -4.35 16.38
CA PHE A 254 -6.94 -3.31 15.95
C PHE A 254 -7.24 -3.39 14.45
N LEU A 255 -6.21 -3.55 13.62
CA LEU A 255 -6.37 -3.71 12.16
C LEU A 255 -7.20 -4.95 11.82
N LEU A 256 -6.95 -6.09 12.49
CA LEU A 256 -7.71 -7.31 12.27
C LEU A 256 -9.15 -7.19 12.80
N SER A 257 -9.35 -6.54 13.94
CA SER A 257 -10.70 -6.27 14.48
C SER A 257 -11.51 -5.40 13.53
N SER A 258 -10.87 -4.41 12.89
CA SER A 258 -11.50 -3.59 11.84
C SER A 258 -11.93 -4.45 10.65
N VAL A 259 -11.08 -5.36 10.16
CA VAL A 259 -11.44 -6.31 9.10
C VAL A 259 -12.62 -7.19 9.49
N ILE A 260 -12.60 -7.76 10.69
CA ILE A 260 -13.69 -8.62 11.19
C ILE A 260 -14.99 -7.83 11.31
N GLY A 261 -14.93 -6.59 11.81
CA GLY A 261 -16.07 -5.70 11.93
C GLY A 261 -16.70 -5.41 10.56
N LEU A 262 -15.89 -5.03 9.57
CA LEU A 262 -16.36 -4.79 8.20
C LEU A 262 -16.96 -6.05 7.56
N LEU A 263 -16.35 -7.21 7.76
CA LEU A 263 -16.90 -8.47 7.24
C LEU A 263 -18.20 -8.88 7.92
N ALA A 264 -18.35 -8.62 9.22
CA ALA A 264 -19.56 -8.94 9.98
C ALA A 264 -20.72 -8.01 9.59
N ASP A 265 -20.42 -6.71 9.44
CA ASP A 265 -21.38 -5.70 8.98
C ASP A 265 -21.91 -6.02 7.59
N GLN A 266 -21.02 -6.41 6.67
CA GLN A 266 -21.34 -6.67 5.27
C GLN A 266 -21.75 -8.13 5.00
N TRP A 267 -21.79 -8.97 6.04
CA TRP A 267 -22.15 -10.38 5.91
C TRP A 267 -23.53 -10.61 5.29
N PRO A 268 -24.59 -9.84 5.61
CA PRO A 268 -25.90 -9.97 4.96
C PRO A 268 -25.84 -9.72 3.45
N CYS A 269 -25.03 -8.76 2.98
CA CYS A 269 -24.81 -8.49 1.56
C CYS A 269 -24.15 -9.69 0.86
N PHE A 270 -23.12 -10.27 1.50
CA PHE A 270 -22.46 -11.47 0.98
C PHE A 270 -23.36 -12.70 0.92
N MET A 271 -24.45 -12.72 1.70
CA MET A 271 -25.47 -13.78 1.67
C MET A 271 -26.65 -13.47 0.73
N GLY A 272 -26.65 -12.31 0.07
CA GLY A 272 -27.65 -11.94 -0.93
C GLY A 272 -28.93 -11.36 -0.35
N VAL A 273 -28.87 -10.79 0.87
CA VAL A 273 -29.97 -10.03 1.46
C VAL A 273 -30.11 -8.70 0.71
N GLN A 274 -31.33 -8.34 0.31
CA GLN A 274 -31.62 -7.03 -0.30
C GLN A 274 -31.57 -5.91 0.74
N TYR A 275 -31.12 -4.71 0.35
CA TYR A 275 -31.05 -3.53 1.23
C TYR A 275 -30.23 -3.77 2.51
N CYS A 276 -28.99 -4.22 2.32
CA CYS A 276 -28.08 -4.56 3.42
C CYS A 276 -27.08 -3.44 3.77
N ASP A 277 -27.18 -2.29 3.09
CA ASP A 277 -26.39 -1.06 3.31
C ASP A 277 -27.00 -0.18 4.43
#